data_AF-A0A7V9IV61-F1
#
_entry.id   AF-A0A7V9IV61-F1
#
_cell.length_a   1.000
_cell.length_b   1.000
_cell.length_c   1.000
_cell.angle_alpha   90.00
_cell.angle_beta   90.00
_cell.angle_gamma   90.00
#
_symmetry.space_group_name_H-M   'P 1'
#
loop_
_entity.id
_entity.type
_entity.pdbx_description
1 polymer ?
#
loop_
_entity_poly.entity_id
_entity_poly.type
_entity_poly.pdbx_seq_one_letter_code
_entity_poly.pdbx_strand_id
1 'polypeptide(L)'
;GEFRADGALSLVLPGGSTRVYRDTLRAARPSAGSASRATVNVLPLQKYVKGVVAAEMPPSWHQAALRAQSVAARTYAMNQRRSNLKRYYQVCDTTSCQVYAGKSGETPSTNAAVTATYGVILRYNGSPAFTQFSSSSGGWTAKGSAPYLPAKRDRYDNWSGNYVHTWRTRISASSVQSRYPQIGTLQKVRTRARDGHGDWGGRVGSVRLVGSRSAVTVSGETMRFGFGLRSTWFKFNR
;
A
#
# COMPACT_ATOMS: atom_id res chain seq x y z
N GLY A 1 16.66 11.63 20.73
CA GLY A 1 17.29 12.84 20.16
C GLY A 1 16.46 13.32 19.01
N GLU A 2 16.44 14.63 18.78
CA GLU A 2 15.76 15.26 17.65
C GLU A 2 16.72 16.19 16.94
N PHE A 3 16.72 16.13 15.62
CA PHE A 3 17.47 17.01 14.74
C PHE A 3 16.46 17.90 14.02
N ARG A 4 16.67 19.21 14.02
CA ARG A 4 15.77 20.20 13.41
C ARG A 4 16.56 21.05 12.43
N ALA A 5 15.95 21.40 11.30
CA ALA A 5 16.45 22.42 10.40
C ALA A 5 15.27 23.21 9.81
N ASP A 6 15.46 24.51 9.63
CA ASP A 6 14.44 25.39 9.02
C ASP A 6 14.19 25.06 7.54
N GLY A 7 15.15 24.38 6.90
CA GLY A 7 15.06 23.88 5.53
C GLY A 7 14.82 22.38 5.44
N ALA A 8 15.91 21.63 5.35
CA ALA A 8 15.87 20.19 5.20
C ALA A 8 17.06 19.52 5.87
N LEU A 9 16.87 18.27 6.29
CA LEU A 9 17.86 17.43 6.93
C LEU A 9 18.26 16.31 5.96
N SER A 10 19.55 16.15 5.74
CA SER A 10 20.11 15.01 5.01
C SER A 10 20.39 13.86 5.96
N LEU A 11 19.78 12.71 5.70
CA LEU A 11 20.02 11.46 6.40
C LEU A 11 20.87 10.56 5.51
N VAL A 12 22.05 10.20 5.99
CA VAL A 12 22.90 9.17 5.38
C VAL A 12 22.37 7.80 5.82
N LEU A 13 22.02 6.95 4.86
CA LEU A 13 21.54 5.59 5.09
C LEU A 13 22.71 4.61 5.23
N PRO A 14 22.51 3.40 5.81
CA PRO A 14 23.59 2.42 6.00
C PRO A 14 24.39 2.07 4.74
N GLY A 15 23.75 2.16 3.56
CA GLY A 15 24.40 1.95 2.26
C GLY A 15 25.09 3.18 1.66
N GLY A 16 25.34 4.24 2.44
CA GLY A 16 26.02 5.47 2.00
C GLY A 16 25.14 6.46 1.21
N SER A 17 24.01 6.01 0.65
CA SER A 17 23.05 6.90 -0.01
C SER A 17 22.45 7.93 0.95
N THR A 18 22.08 9.10 0.44
CA THR A 18 21.47 10.17 1.24
C THR A 18 20.00 10.37 0.88
N ARG A 19 19.15 10.61 1.89
CA ARG A 19 17.77 11.06 1.72
C ARG A 19 17.53 12.36 2.47
N VAL A 20 16.79 13.27 1.86
CA VAL A 20 16.49 14.59 2.42
C VAL A 20 15.07 14.60 2.99
N TYR A 21 14.93 15.09 4.21
CA TYR A 21 13.65 15.21 4.93
C TYR A 21 13.39 16.66 5.35
N ARG A 22 12.12 17.02 5.51
CA ARG A 22 11.74 18.37 5.98
C ARG A 22 11.68 18.41 7.50
N ASP A 23 11.85 19.59 8.07
CA ASP A 23 11.59 19.90 9.48
C ASP A 23 12.45 19.05 10.45
N THR A 24 11.85 18.06 11.12
CA THR A 24 12.49 17.34 12.22
C THR A 24 12.70 15.87 11.90
N LEU A 25 13.90 15.35 12.17
CA LEU A 25 14.17 13.92 12.28
C LEU A 25 14.34 13.53 13.75
N ARG A 26 13.47 12.64 14.24
CA ARG A 26 13.49 12.11 15.60
C ARG A 26 14.04 10.70 15.60
N ALA A 27 15.06 10.45 16.41
CA ALA A 27 15.46 9.09 16.80
C ALA A 27 14.56 8.63 17.95
N ALA A 28 13.48 7.93 17.62
CA ALA A 28 12.45 7.46 18.55
C ALA A 28 12.77 6.09 19.12
N ARG A 29 12.30 5.83 20.35
CA ARG A 29 12.35 4.49 20.97
C ARG A 29 11.02 3.78 20.70
N PRO A 30 11.01 2.55 20.13
CA PRO A 30 9.77 1.85 19.86
C PRO A 30 8.96 1.50 21.11
N SER A 31 9.64 1.26 22.23
CA SER A 31 9.08 0.96 23.54
C SER A 31 10.00 1.46 24.65
N ALA A 32 9.47 1.56 25.88
CA ALA A 32 10.27 1.86 27.07
C ALA A 32 11.38 0.81 27.24
N GLY A 33 12.60 1.25 27.56
CA GLY A 33 13.77 0.36 27.70
C GLY A 33 14.38 -0.15 26.38
N SER A 34 13.77 0.11 25.22
CA SER A 34 14.31 -0.40 23.94
C SER A 34 15.70 0.18 23.62
N ALA A 35 16.66 -0.70 23.30
CA ALA A 35 17.96 -0.33 22.76
C ALA A 35 17.85 0.11 21.29
N SER A 36 16.86 -0.40 20.54
CA SER A 36 16.61 -0.05 19.14
C SER A 36 16.14 1.39 18.98
N ARG A 37 16.40 1.96 17.81
CA ARG A 37 15.93 3.29 17.42
C ARG A 37 15.19 3.22 16.10
N ALA A 38 14.12 3.99 16.00
CA ALA A 38 13.41 4.22 14.76
C ALA A 38 13.60 5.67 14.34
N THR A 39 13.86 5.91 13.06
CA THR A 39 13.90 7.27 12.51
C THR A 39 12.49 7.70 12.15
N VAL A 40 12.01 8.79 12.75
CA VAL A 40 10.68 9.35 12.53
C VAL A 40 10.82 10.77 12.00
N ASN A 41 10.29 11.03 10.81
CA ASN A 41 10.19 12.40 10.31
C ASN A 41 8.94 13.07 10.90
N VAL A 42 9.14 14.11 11.71
CA VAL A 42 8.08 14.89 12.37
C VAL A 42 7.91 16.20 11.60
N LEU A 43 6.73 16.38 11.00
CA LEU A 43 6.43 17.50 10.11
C LEU A 43 4.92 17.78 10.02
N PRO A 44 4.50 18.99 9.65
CA PRO A 44 3.12 19.30 9.31
C PRO A 44 2.55 18.37 8.24
N LEU A 45 1.28 17.98 8.39
CA LEU A 45 0.58 17.06 7.49
C LEU A 45 0.70 17.46 6.00
N GLN A 46 0.57 18.75 5.69
CA GLN A 46 0.67 19.23 4.31
C GLN A 46 2.05 18.96 3.68
N LYS A 47 3.14 19.06 4.46
CA LYS A 47 4.49 18.77 3.99
C LYS A 47 4.71 17.26 3.83
N TYR A 48 4.14 16.46 4.73
CA TYR A 48 4.13 14.99 4.60
C TYR A 48 3.47 14.54 3.28
N VAL A 49 2.30 15.10 2.95
CA VAL A 49 1.55 14.75 1.73
C VAL A 49 2.36 15.01 0.46
N LYS A 50 3.25 16.01 0.44
CA LYS A 50 4.16 16.26 -0.71
C LYS A 50 5.08 15.06 -1.00
N GLY A 51 5.70 14.51 0.04
CA GLY A 51 6.56 13.33 -0.09
C GLY A 51 5.80 12.04 -0.40
N VAL A 52 4.52 11.95 -0.02
CA VAL A 52 3.66 10.80 -0.36
C VAL A 52 3.20 10.85 -1.82
N VAL A 53 2.60 11.95 -2.27
CA VAL A 53 2.03 12.04 -3.62
C VAL A 53 3.10 11.80 -4.67
N ALA A 54 4.32 12.31 -4.44
CA ALA A 54 5.43 12.10 -5.36
C ALA A 54 6.00 10.67 -5.35
N ALA A 55 5.81 9.91 -4.26
CA ALA A 55 6.24 8.52 -4.16
C ALA A 55 5.18 7.53 -4.69
N GLU A 56 3.91 7.90 -4.62
CA GLU A 56 2.78 7.04 -4.99
C GLU A 56 2.32 7.24 -6.45
N MET A 57 2.59 8.40 -7.05
CA MET A 57 2.13 8.73 -8.40
C MET A 57 3.23 9.28 -9.31
N PRO A 58 3.25 8.89 -10.60
CA PRO A 58 4.11 9.53 -11.57
C PRO A 58 3.79 11.03 -11.70
N PRO A 59 4.81 11.91 -11.65
CA PRO A 59 4.60 13.36 -11.68
C PRO A 59 4.07 13.87 -13.04
N SER A 60 4.14 13.04 -14.09
CA SER A 60 3.62 13.29 -15.43
C SER A 60 2.12 13.07 -15.56
N TRP A 61 1.46 12.48 -14.55
CA TRP A 61 0.02 12.26 -14.60
C TRP A 61 -0.76 13.58 -14.54
N HIS A 62 -1.98 13.54 -15.08
CA HIS A 62 -2.85 14.70 -15.14
C HIS A 62 -3.06 15.33 -13.76
N GLN A 63 -3.06 16.66 -13.69
CA GLN A 63 -3.17 17.41 -12.42
C GLN A 63 -4.42 17.05 -11.62
N ALA A 64 -5.54 16.75 -12.27
CA ALA A 64 -6.75 16.27 -11.58
C ALA A 64 -6.51 14.95 -10.81
N ALA A 65 -5.73 14.01 -11.38
CA ALA A 65 -5.40 12.76 -10.72
C ALA A 65 -4.46 13.00 -9.52
N LEU A 66 -3.42 13.83 -9.70
CA LEU A 66 -2.51 14.21 -8.61
C LEU A 66 -3.25 14.93 -7.46
N ARG A 67 -4.23 15.79 -7.78
CA ARG A 67 -5.09 16.47 -6.79
C ARG A 67 -5.98 15.47 -6.06
N ALA A 68 -6.61 14.53 -6.76
CA ALA A 68 -7.41 13.48 -6.14
C ALA A 68 -6.58 12.64 -5.16
N GLN A 69 -5.38 12.23 -5.56
CA GLN A 69 -4.45 11.53 -4.68
C GLN A 69 -3.99 12.38 -3.50
N SER A 70 -3.76 13.68 -3.70
CA SER A 70 -3.39 14.58 -2.59
C SER A 70 -4.46 14.60 -1.50
N VAL A 71 -5.74 14.64 -1.89
CA VAL A 71 -6.88 14.57 -0.97
C VAL A 71 -6.97 13.19 -0.31
N ALA A 72 -6.85 12.10 -1.08
CA ALA A 72 -6.89 10.74 -0.55
C ALA A 72 -5.72 10.45 0.42
N ALA A 73 -4.51 10.85 0.08
CA ALA A 73 -3.32 10.67 0.91
C ALA A 73 -3.45 11.42 2.24
N ARG A 74 -3.87 12.70 2.19
CA ARG A 74 -4.11 13.54 3.37
C ARG A 74 -5.17 12.95 4.28
N THR A 75 -6.30 12.53 3.69
CA THR A 75 -7.44 11.99 4.44
C THR A 75 -7.05 10.68 5.14
N TYR A 76 -6.35 9.79 4.44
CA TYR A 76 -5.86 8.53 5.01
C TYR A 76 -4.89 8.77 6.17
N ALA A 77 -3.92 9.68 6.01
CA ALA A 77 -2.98 10.02 7.08
C ALA A 77 -3.68 10.57 8.33
N MET A 78 -4.73 11.39 8.15
CA MET A 78 -5.56 11.85 9.27
C MET A 78 -6.36 10.73 9.92
N ASN A 79 -6.94 9.82 9.11
CA ASN A 79 -7.67 8.66 9.61
C ASN A 79 -6.75 7.75 10.45
N GLN A 80 -5.58 7.38 9.93
CA GLN A 80 -4.58 6.55 10.61
C GLN A 80 -4.04 7.21 11.87
N ARG A 81 -3.79 8.52 11.85
CA ARG A 81 -3.29 9.26 13.01
C ARG A 81 -4.21 9.14 14.22
N ARG A 82 -5.54 9.11 14.03
CA ARG A 82 -6.50 8.97 15.13
C ARG A 82 -6.33 7.66 15.90
N SER A 83 -6.02 6.58 15.19
CA SER A 83 -5.79 5.25 15.78
C SER A 83 -4.39 5.10 16.39
N ASN A 84 -3.46 6.02 16.09
CA ASN A 84 -2.04 5.93 16.44
C ASN A 84 -1.53 7.10 17.31
N LEU A 85 -2.41 7.81 18.03
CA LEU A 85 -2.01 9.00 18.80
C LEU A 85 -0.97 8.72 19.89
N LYS A 86 -1.02 7.55 20.54
CA LYS A 86 -0.08 7.16 21.60
C LYS A 86 1.22 6.54 21.09
N ARG A 87 1.32 6.30 19.77
CA ARG A 87 2.50 5.67 19.18
C ARG A 87 3.59 6.70 18.94
N TYR A 88 4.84 6.23 18.89
CA TYR A 88 6.00 7.07 18.57
C TYR A 88 6.02 7.55 17.11
N TYR A 89 5.12 7.05 16.27
CA TYR A 89 4.82 7.52 14.91
C TYR A 89 3.33 7.33 14.60
N GLN A 90 2.78 8.12 13.68
CA GLN A 90 1.35 8.09 13.33
C GLN A 90 1.05 7.35 12.02
N VAL A 91 1.99 7.37 11.07
CA VAL A 91 1.91 6.72 9.76
C VAL A 91 3.29 6.16 9.40
N CYS A 92 3.35 4.98 8.80
CA CYS A 92 4.58 4.35 8.32
C CYS A 92 4.90 4.76 6.87
N ASP A 93 6.13 4.55 6.41
CA ASP A 93 6.67 4.96 5.10
C ASP A 93 6.70 3.82 4.06
N THR A 94 6.00 2.72 4.35
CA THR A 94 5.92 1.54 3.48
C THR A 94 4.51 1.39 2.88
N THR A 95 4.36 0.46 1.94
CA THR A 95 3.08 0.09 1.32
C THR A 95 2.03 -0.41 2.32
N SER A 96 2.43 -0.75 3.56
CA SER A 96 1.48 -1.02 4.66
C SER A 96 0.70 0.22 5.09
N CYS A 97 1.26 1.41 4.86
CA CYS A 97 0.59 2.68 5.08
C CYS A 97 0.50 3.46 3.76
N GLN A 98 1.55 4.21 3.45
CA GLN A 98 1.78 4.96 2.22
C GLN A 98 3.29 5.06 2.03
N VAL A 99 3.75 4.96 0.80
CA VAL A 99 5.16 5.19 0.46
C VAL A 99 5.47 6.67 0.70
N TYR A 100 6.53 6.94 1.46
CA TYR A 100 6.97 8.30 1.77
C TYR A 100 8.45 8.47 1.42
N ALA A 101 8.75 9.29 0.42
CA ALA A 101 10.11 9.50 -0.07
C ALA A 101 10.84 10.70 0.57
N GLY A 102 10.25 11.34 1.58
CA GLY A 102 10.77 12.59 2.13
C GLY A 102 10.72 13.73 1.12
N LYS A 103 11.57 14.75 1.34
CA LYS A 103 11.73 15.88 0.42
C LYS A 103 12.40 15.46 -0.90
N SER A 104 13.29 14.47 -0.85
CA SER A 104 14.03 14.01 -2.03
C SER A 104 13.15 13.51 -3.17
N GLY A 105 11.96 12.97 -2.87
CA GLY A 105 11.03 12.49 -3.89
C GLY A 105 10.13 13.58 -4.47
N GLU A 106 10.05 14.76 -3.87
CA GLU A 106 9.12 15.81 -4.31
C GLU A 106 9.45 16.34 -5.71
N THR A 107 8.41 16.70 -6.47
CA THR A 107 8.55 17.36 -7.77
C THR A 107 7.69 18.63 -7.81
N PRO A 108 7.99 19.61 -8.70
CA PRO A 108 7.14 20.78 -8.86
C PRO A 108 5.69 20.43 -9.21
N SER A 109 5.48 19.46 -10.11
CA SER A 109 4.14 19.02 -10.56
C SER A 109 3.30 18.45 -9.41
N THR A 110 3.87 17.55 -8.61
CA THR A 110 3.17 16.94 -7.48
C THR A 110 2.95 17.95 -6.34
N ASN A 111 3.92 18.83 -6.10
CA ASN A 111 3.81 19.91 -5.12
C ASN A 111 2.71 20.92 -5.46
N ALA A 112 2.52 21.23 -6.75
CA ALA A 112 1.44 22.09 -7.22
C ALA A 112 0.06 21.47 -6.90
N ALA A 113 -0.12 20.17 -7.16
CA ALA A 113 -1.37 19.46 -6.85
C ALA A 113 -1.68 19.42 -5.34
N VAL A 114 -0.66 19.19 -4.51
CA VAL A 114 -0.80 19.19 -3.05
C VAL A 114 -1.17 20.58 -2.53
N THR A 115 -0.58 21.63 -3.11
CA THR A 115 -0.87 23.03 -2.75
C THR A 115 -2.27 23.44 -3.18
N ALA A 116 -2.70 23.08 -4.39
CA ALA A 116 -4.04 23.36 -4.91
C ALA A 116 -5.17 22.67 -4.13
N THR A 117 -4.85 21.68 -3.29
CA THR A 117 -5.81 20.95 -2.45
C THR A 117 -5.53 21.15 -0.96
N TYR A 118 -4.88 22.26 -0.58
CA TYR A 118 -4.52 22.54 0.80
C TYR A 118 -5.74 22.42 1.73
N GLY A 119 -5.62 21.62 2.79
CA GLY A 119 -6.68 21.43 3.79
C GLY A 119 -7.89 20.61 3.33
N VAL A 120 -7.98 20.24 2.05
CA VAL A 120 -9.12 19.47 1.52
C VAL A 120 -8.99 18.00 1.93
N ILE A 121 -10.06 17.47 2.53
CA ILE A 121 -10.18 16.07 2.97
C ILE A 121 -11.56 15.51 2.67
N LEU A 122 -11.67 14.19 2.59
CA LEU A 122 -12.95 13.48 2.52
C LEU A 122 -13.43 13.09 3.93
N ARG A 123 -14.71 13.33 4.22
CA ARG A 123 -15.32 12.97 5.50
C ARG A 123 -16.48 12.01 5.28
N TYR A 124 -16.66 11.08 6.22
CA TYR A 124 -17.83 10.23 6.34
C TYR A 124 -18.28 10.24 7.80
N ASN A 125 -19.57 10.51 8.05
CA ASN A 125 -20.14 10.68 9.39
C ASN A 125 -19.29 11.60 10.29
N GLY A 126 -18.93 12.78 9.77
CA GLY A 126 -18.14 13.78 10.49
C GLY A 126 -16.66 13.43 10.74
N SER A 127 -16.20 12.22 10.38
CA SER A 127 -14.82 11.78 10.57
C SER A 127 -14.04 11.71 9.26
N PRO A 128 -12.70 11.89 9.24
CA PRO A 128 -11.89 11.63 8.05
C PRO A 128 -12.13 10.20 7.54
N ALA A 129 -12.45 10.06 6.25
CA ALA A 129 -12.76 8.78 5.64
C ALA A 129 -11.51 7.88 5.52
N PHE A 130 -11.72 6.58 5.46
CA PHE A 130 -10.66 5.60 5.19
C PHE A 130 -10.46 5.51 3.67
N THR A 131 -9.52 6.28 3.15
CA THR A 131 -9.28 6.46 1.71
C THR A 131 -8.11 5.62 1.22
N GLN A 132 -8.29 4.30 1.20
CA GLN A 132 -7.31 3.39 0.61
C GLN A 132 -7.25 3.56 -0.91
N PHE A 133 -6.06 3.37 -1.47
CA PHE A 133 -5.81 3.41 -2.91
C PHE A 133 -4.82 2.31 -3.30
N SER A 134 -4.73 2.03 -4.59
CA SER A 134 -3.85 0.99 -5.16
C SER A 134 -3.40 1.40 -6.55
N SER A 135 -2.25 0.89 -6.99
CA SER A 135 -1.68 1.22 -8.31
C SER A 135 -2.57 0.80 -9.49
N SER A 136 -3.23 -0.35 -9.41
CA SER A 136 -4.13 -0.87 -10.44
C SER A 136 -5.19 -1.77 -9.83
N SER A 137 -6.42 -1.69 -10.36
CA SER A 137 -7.59 -2.39 -9.87
C SER A 137 -7.80 -3.76 -10.53
N GLY A 138 -7.17 -4.03 -11.67
CA GLY A 138 -7.48 -5.20 -12.51
C GLY A 138 -8.83 -5.08 -13.22
N GLY A 139 -9.40 -3.87 -13.30
CA GLY A 139 -10.70 -3.59 -13.91
C GLY A 139 -11.87 -3.48 -12.92
N TRP A 140 -11.68 -3.84 -11.64
CA TRP A 140 -12.65 -3.57 -10.57
C TRP A 140 -11.95 -3.29 -9.24
N THR A 141 -12.42 -2.29 -8.48
CA THR A 141 -11.97 -2.10 -7.09
C THR A 141 -12.45 -3.24 -6.19
N ALA A 142 -11.70 -3.53 -5.13
CA ALA A 142 -12.14 -4.45 -4.09
C ALA A 142 -13.15 -3.76 -3.16
N LYS A 143 -14.10 -4.52 -2.61
CA LYS A 143 -14.95 -4.04 -1.52
C LYS A 143 -14.09 -3.78 -0.28
N GLY A 144 -14.16 -2.57 0.25
CA GLY A 144 -13.51 -2.18 1.51
C GLY A 144 -14.36 -2.47 2.74
N SER A 145 -13.83 -2.10 3.90
CA SER A 145 -14.48 -2.29 5.21
C SER A 145 -15.56 -1.26 5.55
N ALA A 146 -15.75 -0.24 4.72
CA ALA A 146 -16.66 0.87 4.97
C ALA A 146 -17.79 0.96 3.91
N PRO A 147 -18.98 1.50 4.25
CA PRO A 147 -20.11 1.59 3.32
C PRO A 147 -19.82 2.37 2.03
N TYR A 148 -18.95 3.39 2.10
CA TYR A 148 -18.52 4.19 0.95
C TYR A 148 -17.38 3.56 0.14
N LEU A 149 -16.97 2.32 0.48
CA LEU A 149 -15.98 1.55 -0.27
C LEU A 149 -16.61 0.29 -0.92
N PRO A 150 -17.66 0.42 -1.74
CA PRO A 150 -18.15 -0.72 -2.51
C PRO A 150 -17.14 -1.12 -3.59
N ALA A 151 -17.18 -2.39 -4.00
CA ALA A 151 -16.54 -2.80 -5.25
C ALA A 151 -17.20 -2.06 -6.43
N LYS A 152 -16.39 -1.47 -7.31
CA LYS A 152 -16.82 -0.69 -8.46
C LYS A 152 -16.03 -1.09 -9.69
N ARG A 153 -16.71 -1.16 -10.84
CA ARG A 153 -16.07 -1.35 -12.13
C ARG A 153 -15.18 -0.16 -12.43
N ASP A 154 -13.96 -0.44 -12.84
CA ASP A 154 -12.97 0.52 -13.29
C ASP A 154 -12.69 0.29 -14.77
N ARG A 155 -13.37 1.07 -15.61
CA ARG A 155 -13.27 0.94 -17.08
C ARG A 155 -11.96 1.47 -17.65
N TYR A 156 -11.12 2.11 -16.84
CA TYR A 156 -9.91 2.78 -17.31
C TYR A 156 -8.63 2.04 -16.95
N ASP A 157 -8.71 1.04 -16.06
CA ASP A 157 -7.53 0.29 -15.60
C ASP A 157 -6.82 -0.50 -16.71
N ASN A 158 -7.57 -1.00 -17.71
CA ASN A 158 -7.02 -1.73 -18.85
C ASN A 158 -6.53 -0.82 -20.00
N TRP A 159 -5.98 0.36 -19.68
CA TRP A 159 -5.34 1.19 -20.71
C TRP A 159 -3.97 0.60 -21.10
N SER A 160 -3.46 0.94 -22.29
CA SER A 160 -2.23 0.34 -22.84
C SER A 160 -0.96 0.67 -22.04
N GLY A 161 -0.88 1.83 -21.38
CA GLY A 161 0.27 2.20 -20.56
C GLY A 161 0.27 1.61 -19.14
N ASN A 162 -0.72 0.80 -18.75
CA ASN A 162 -0.80 0.20 -17.42
C ASN A 162 -0.10 -1.16 -17.45
N TYR A 163 1.22 -1.11 -17.34
CA TYR A 163 2.10 -2.28 -17.35
C TYR A 163 1.94 -3.19 -16.12
N VAL A 164 1.13 -2.80 -15.12
CA VAL A 164 0.83 -3.63 -13.96
C VAL A 164 -0.57 -4.25 -13.97
N HIS A 165 -1.41 -3.92 -14.97
CA HIS A 165 -2.75 -4.49 -15.15
C HIS A 165 -2.68 -6.02 -15.24
N THR A 166 -1.83 -6.52 -16.13
CA THR A 166 -1.58 -7.95 -16.34
C THR A 166 -0.22 -8.32 -15.78
N TRP A 167 -0.14 -9.45 -15.08
CA TRP A 167 1.10 -9.97 -14.55
C TRP A 167 1.11 -11.50 -14.56
N ARG A 168 2.31 -12.08 -14.55
CA ARG A 168 2.52 -13.53 -14.42
C ARG A 168 3.68 -13.78 -13.48
N THR A 169 3.56 -14.84 -12.69
CA THR A 169 4.66 -15.37 -11.87
C THR A 169 4.60 -16.89 -11.87
N ARG A 170 5.70 -17.54 -11.49
CA ARG A 170 5.80 -18.99 -11.31
C ARG A 170 5.94 -19.30 -9.83
N ILE A 171 5.14 -20.25 -9.35
CA ILE A 171 5.23 -20.78 -7.99
C ILE A 171 5.63 -22.23 -8.13
N SER A 172 6.76 -22.64 -7.53
CA SER A 172 7.16 -24.05 -7.57
C SER A 172 6.28 -24.88 -6.64
N ALA A 173 6.01 -26.13 -7.02
CA ALA A 173 5.31 -27.07 -6.13
C ALA A 173 6.07 -27.24 -4.80
N SER A 174 7.41 -27.26 -4.85
CA SER A 174 8.26 -27.33 -3.65
C SER A 174 8.01 -26.17 -2.68
N SER A 175 7.85 -24.93 -3.16
CA SER A 175 7.56 -23.78 -2.29
C SER A 175 6.22 -23.92 -1.57
N VAL A 176 5.21 -24.49 -2.25
CA VAL A 176 3.90 -24.77 -1.65
C VAL A 176 4.03 -25.86 -0.59
N GLN A 177 4.76 -26.94 -0.89
CA GLN A 177 4.97 -28.06 0.03
C GLN A 177 5.77 -27.64 1.27
N SER A 178 6.81 -26.82 1.12
CA SER A 178 7.58 -26.30 2.25
C SER A 178 6.74 -25.42 3.17
N ARG A 179 5.78 -24.66 2.63
CA ARG A 179 4.89 -23.82 3.43
C ARG A 179 3.72 -24.58 4.06
N TYR A 180 3.32 -25.70 3.43
CA TYR A 180 2.22 -26.55 3.89
C TYR A 180 2.64 -28.02 3.95
N PRO A 181 3.63 -28.39 4.78
CA PRO A 181 4.21 -29.74 4.79
C PRO A 181 3.18 -30.83 5.09
N GLN A 182 2.09 -30.49 5.79
CA GLN A 182 1.00 -31.41 6.12
C GLN A 182 0.29 -32.00 4.89
N ILE A 183 0.36 -31.37 3.71
CA ILE A 183 -0.31 -31.89 2.51
C ILE A 183 0.47 -33.03 1.84
N GLY A 184 1.76 -33.20 2.15
CA GLY A 184 2.64 -34.08 1.40
C GLY A 184 2.97 -33.52 0.01
N THR A 185 3.02 -34.36 -1.02
CA THR A 185 3.30 -33.93 -2.40
C THR A 185 2.10 -33.19 -2.97
N LEU A 186 2.27 -31.97 -3.48
CA LEU A 186 1.17 -31.21 -4.08
C LEU A 186 0.69 -31.90 -5.36
N GLN A 187 -0.60 -32.22 -5.41
CA GLN A 187 -1.22 -32.89 -6.56
C GLN A 187 -2.17 -31.97 -7.33
N LYS A 188 -2.91 -31.11 -6.63
CA LYS A 188 -3.91 -30.24 -7.27
C LYS A 188 -4.10 -28.94 -6.52
N VAL A 189 -4.30 -27.87 -7.28
CA VAL A 189 -4.72 -26.56 -6.77
C VAL A 189 -6.12 -26.26 -7.31
N ARG A 190 -7.05 -25.88 -6.43
CA ARG A 190 -8.42 -25.52 -6.82
C ARG A 190 -8.81 -24.18 -6.22
N THR A 191 -9.22 -23.22 -7.04
CA THR A 191 -9.92 -22.03 -6.56
C THR A 191 -11.31 -22.44 -6.07
N ARG A 192 -11.69 -22.01 -4.86
CA ARG A 192 -12.95 -22.39 -4.21
C ARG A 192 -13.97 -21.27 -4.17
N ALA A 193 -13.52 -20.04 -3.94
CA ALA A 193 -14.39 -18.87 -3.90
C ALA A 193 -13.75 -17.70 -4.62
N ARG A 194 -14.59 -16.84 -5.19
CA ARG A 194 -14.22 -15.53 -5.74
C ARG A 194 -15.27 -14.49 -5.40
N ASP A 195 -14.91 -13.21 -5.52
CA ASP A 195 -15.80 -12.08 -5.20
C ASP A 195 -16.85 -11.76 -6.29
N GLY A 196 -16.78 -12.40 -7.46
CA GLY A 196 -17.80 -12.32 -8.51
C GLY A 196 -17.64 -11.16 -9.49
N HIS A 197 -16.52 -10.44 -9.46
CA HIS A 197 -16.35 -9.22 -10.27
C HIS A 197 -15.39 -9.40 -11.44
N GLY A 198 -15.83 -9.13 -12.67
CA GLY A 198 -14.96 -9.15 -13.86
C GLY A 198 -14.40 -10.52 -14.22
N ASP A 199 -13.21 -10.53 -14.83
CA ASP A 199 -12.61 -11.73 -15.40
C ASP A 199 -12.38 -12.85 -14.38
N TRP A 200 -12.59 -14.08 -14.84
CA TRP A 200 -12.44 -15.32 -14.07
C TRP A 200 -13.38 -15.42 -12.86
N GLY A 201 -14.35 -14.51 -12.72
CA GLY A 201 -15.18 -14.38 -11.53
C GLY A 201 -14.54 -13.54 -10.42
N GLY A 202 -13.47 -12.80 -10.72
CA GLY A 202 -12.89 -11.79 -9.83
C GLY A 202 -11.81 -12.28 -8.87
N ARG A 203 -11.60 -11.53 -7.79
CA ARG A 203 -10.53 -11.81 -6.81
C ARG A 203 -10.78 -13.13 -6.10
N VAL A 204 -9.73 -13.90 -5.94
CA VAL A 204 -9.74 -15.18 -5.23
C VAL A 204 -10.01 -14.95 -3.76
N GLY A 205 -11.13 -15.49 -3.27
CA GLY A 205 -11.46 -15.53 -1.85
C GLY A 205 -10.72 -16.67 -1.15
N SER A 206 -10.72 -17.88 -1.74
CA SER A 206 -10.04 -19.04 -1.18
C SER A 206 -9.55 -20.05 -2.22
N VAL A 207 -8.47 -20.75 -1.86
CA VAL A 207 -7.80 -21.79 -2.65
C VAL A 207 -7.67 -23.04 -1.80
N ARG A 208 -8.04 -24.20 -2.35
CA ARG A 208 -7.76 -25.51 -1.75
C ARG A 208 -6.55 -26.15 -2.41
N LEU A 209 -5.52 -26.37 -1.61
CA LEU A 209 -4.29 -27.08 -1.95
C LEU A 209 -4.48 -28.54 -1.55
N VAL A 210 -4.43 -29.45 -2.52
CA VAL A 210 -4.63 -30.89 -2.30
C VAL A 210 -3.30 -31.58 -2.55
N GLY A 211 -2.76 -32.25 -1.54
CA GLY A 211 -1.60 -33.09 -1.67
C GLY A 211 -1.90 -34.55 -1.37
N SER A 212 -0.86 -35.39 -1.44
CA SER A 212 -0.96 -36.84 -1.30
C SER A 212 -1.42 -37.34 0.06
N ARG A 213 -1.26 -36.53 1.12
CA ARG A 213 -1.64 -36.91 2.50
C ARG A 213 -2.89 -36.21 2.99
N SER A 214 -3.04 -34.93 2.65
CA SER A 214 -4.16 -34.12 3.12
C SER A 214 -4.41 -32.94 2.17
N ALA A 215 -5.41 -32.11 2.52
CA ALA A 215 -5.67 -30.88 1.82
C ALA A 215 -5.86 -29.73 2.81
N VAL A 216 -5.39 -28.54 2.44
CA VAL A 216 -5.61 -27.30 3.20
C VAL A 216 -6.33 -26.28 2.34
N THR A 217 -7.25 -25.53 2.94
CA THR A 217 -7.88 -24.37 2.29
C THR A 217 -7.31 -23.11 2.90
N VAL A 218 -6.84 -22.20 2.06
CA VAL A 218 -6.23 -20.92 2.46
C VAL A 218 -6.91 -19.77 1.74
N SER A 219 -6.84 -18.57 2.31
CA SER A 219 -7.41 -17.38 1.67
C SER A 219 -6.58 -16.94 0.45
N GLY A 220 -7.19 -16.15 -0.44
CA GLY A 220 -6.47 -15.50 -1.53
C GLY A 220 -5.34 -14.58 -1.03
N GLU A 221 -5.55 -13.84 0.06
CA GLU A 221 -4.51 -12.99 0.65
C GLU A 221 -3.34 -13.82 1.22
N THR A 222 -3.63 -14.98 1.82
CA THR A 222 -2.58 -15.91 2.28
C THR A 222 -1.74 -16.41 1.09
N MET A 223 -2.37 -16.69 -0.06
CA MET A 223 -1.63 -17.02 -1.29
C MET A 223 -0.82 -15.83 -1.78
N ARG A 224 -1.42 -14.63 -1.79
CA ARG A 224 -0.78 -13.41 -2.27
C ARG A 224 0.49 -13.10 -1.48
N PHE A 225 0.39 -12.97 -0.15
CA PHE A 225 1.54 -12.65 0.70
C PHE A 225 2.50 -13.83 0.83
N GLY A 226 1.98 -15.07 0.88
CA GLY A 226 2.81 -16.26 1.03
C GLY A 226 3.71 -16.57 -0.17
N PHE A 227 3.32 -16.14 -1.37
CA PHE A 227 4.04 -16.43 -2.62
C PHE A 227 4.39 -15.17 -3.43
N GLY A 228 4.30 -13.99 -2.82
CA GLY A 228 4.70 -12.73 -3.46
C GLY A 228 3.87 -12.35 -4.71
N LEU A 229 2.57 -12.69 -4.72
CA LEU A 229 1.69 -12.29 -5.82
C LEU A 229 1.36 -10.80 -5.73
N ARG A 230 1.08 -10.17 -6.87
CA ARG A 230 0.75 -8.73 -6.90
C ARG A 230 -0.60 -8.43 -6.27
N SER A 231 -1.59 -9.30 -6.50
CA SER A 231 -2.96 -9.14 -6.00
C SER A 231 -3.61 -10.51 -5.75
N THR A 232 -4.83 -10.49 -5.22
CA THR A 232 -5.71 -11.67 -5.14
C THR A 232 -6.46 -11.92 -6.45
N TRP A 233 -6.26 -11.09 -7.48
CA TRP A 233 -6.84 -11.29 -8.80
C TRP A 233 -5.91 -12.14 -9.67
N PHE A 234 -6.07 -13.46 -9.58
CA PHE A 234 -5.28 -14.39 -10.37
C PHE A 234 -6.08 -15.63 -10.78
N LYS A 235 -5.53 -16.36 -11.75
CA LYS A 235 -5.89 -17.73 -12.09
C LYS A 235 -4.63 -18.59 -12.16
N PHE A 236 -4.79 -19.89 -11.94
CA PHE A 236 -3.74 -20.85 -12.23
C PHE A 236 -3.84 -21.25 -13.71
N ASN A 237 -2.73 -21.18 -14.42
CA ASN A 237 -2.65 -21.79 -15.75
C ASN A 237 -2.43 -23.29 -15.55
N ARG A 238 -3.10 -24.10 -16.39
CA ARG A 238 -2.85 -25.53 -16.48
C ARG A 238 -1.46 -25.79 -17.05
#